data_AF-I2Q3G2-F1
#
_entry.id   AF-I2Q3G2-F1
#
_cell.length_a   1.000
_cell.length_b   1.000
_cell.length_c   1.000
_cell.angle_alpha   90.00
_cell.angle_beta   90.00
_cell.angle_gamma   90.00
#
_symmetry.space_group_name_H-M   'P 1'
#
loop_
_entity.id
_entity.type
_entity.pdbx_description
1 polymer ?
#
loop_
_entity_poly.entity_id
_entity_poly.type
_entity_poly.pdbx_seq_one_letter_code
_entity_poly.pdbx_strand_id
1 'polypeptide(L)'
;MGFFSGLVFWASSAVEPSWHKTWPFGPGLEEGFFSVVLKGLFIVVILGGMAWLLRFLFGPGGPLRDKEFDEPDPELPEKDGKKDAPEDHDRP
;
A
#
# COMPACT_ATOMS: atom_id res chain seq x y z
N MET A 1 15.86 28.96 27.13
CA MET A 1 15.40 27.81 26.31
C MET A 1 16.37 26.61 26.39
N GLY A 2 16.86 26.24 27.58
CA GLY A 2 17.84 25.13 27.72
C GLY A 2 17.42 24.02 28.70
N PHE A 3 16.63 24.37 29.71
CA PHE A 3 16.16 23.44 30.73
C PHE A 3 15.23 22.36 30.18
N PHE A 4 14.23 22.75 29.37
CA PHE A 4 13.32 21.82 28.70
C PHE A 4 14.05 20.90 27.72
N SER A 5 15.04 21.43 26.98
CA SER A 5 15.82 20.65 26.01
C SER A 5 16.70 19.60 26.70
N GLY A 6 17.31 19.94 27.84
CA GLY A 6 18.08 18.97 28.65
C GLY A 6 17.19 17.86 29.23
N LEU A 7 15.97 18.20 29.66
CA LEU A 7 15.02 17.24 30.20
C LEU A 7 14.52 16.25 29.12
N VAL A 8 14.23 16.75 27.91
CA VAL A 8 13.82 15.91 26.75
C VAL A 8 14.97 15.03 26.28
N PHE A 9 16.20 15.55 26.21
CA PHE A 9 17.37 14.78 25.84
C PHE A 9 17.67 13.67 26.85
N TRP A 10 17.58 13.97 28.16
CA TRP A 10 17.77 12.99 29.22
C TRP A 10 16.68 11.91 29.26
N ALA A 11 15.41 12.30 29.07
CA ALA A 11 14.30 11.34 28.97
C ALA A 11 14.45 10.40 27.77
N SER A 12 15.05 10.89 26.67
CA SER A 12 15.33 10.10 25.48
C SER A 12 16.54 9.16 25.65
N SER A 13 17.50 9.51 26.51
CA SER A 13 18.72 8.72 26.74
C SER A 13 18.63 7.70 27.87
N ALA A 14 17.63 7.83 28.77
CA ALA A 14 17.42 6.92 29.90
C ALA A 14 16.67 5.63 29.52
N VAL A 15 16.17 5.54 28.29
CA VAL A 15 15.54 4.33 27.76
C VAL A 15 16.62 3.49 27.10
N GLU A 16 16.98 2.37 27.71
CA GLU A 16 17.80 1.35 27.05
C GLU A 16 17.08 0.96 25.76
N PRO A 17 17.67 1.15 24.56
CA PRO A 17 16.97 0.96 23.29
C PRO A 17 16.77 -0.54 23.03
N SER A 18 15.80 -1.13 23.72
CA SER A 18 15.33 -2.47 23.45
C SER A 18 14.35 -2.40 22.28
N TRP A 19 14.90 -2.36 21.07
CA TRP A 19 14.13 -2.38 19.81
C TRP A 19 13.11 -3.52 19.78
N HIS A 20 13.43 -4.65 20.40
CA HIS A 20 12.56 -5.81 20.53
C HIS A 20 11.35 -5.58 21.46
N LYS A 21 11.45 -4.66 22.43
CA LYS A 21 10.37 -4.33 23.39
C LYS A 21 9.51 -3.17 22.90
N THR A 22 10.09 -2.22 22.18
CA THR A 22 9.41 -0.97 21.78
C THR A 22 8.68 -1.07 20.44
N TRP A 23 8.99 -2.06 19.60
CA TRP A 23 8.33 -2.20 18.30
C TRP A 23 6.81 -2.43 18.46
N PRO A 24 5.95 -1.90 17.56
CA PRO A 24 4.52 -2.19 17.59
C PRO A 24 4.20 -3.68 17.41
N PHE A 25 5.19 -4.49 17.01
CA PHE A 25 5.17 -5.95 16.96
C PHE A 25 6.03 -6.62 18.05
N GLY A 26 6.26 -5.93 19.18
CA GLY A 26 7.04 -6.39 20.34
C GLY A 26 6.42 -7.61 21.08
N PRO A 27 6.67 -7.83 22.39
CA PRO A 27 6.39 -9.07 23.14
C PRO A 27 4.94 -9.63 23.15
N GLY A 28 4.04 -9.12 22.34
CA GLY A 28 2.75 -9.73 22.05
C GLY A 28 1.58 -9.10 22.81
N LEU A 29 0.53 -9.91 22.97
CA LEU A 29 -0.75 -9.54 23.60
C LEU A 29 -0.66 -9.37 25.14
N GLU A 30 0.52 -9.60 25.71
CA GLU A 30 0.77 -9.57 27.16
C GLU A 30 0.70 -8.15 27.75
N GLU A 31 0.75 -7.11 26.90
CA GLU A 31 0.74 -5.70 27.30
C GLU A 31 -0.67 -5.15 27.65
N GLY A 32 -1.68 -6.03 27.66
CA GLY A 32 -3.07 -5.68 28.00
C GLY A 32 -3.90 -5.22 26.79
N PHE A 33 -5.22 -5.42 26.90
CA PHE A 33 -6.17 -5.23 25.79
C PHE A 33 -6.06 -3.85 25.12
N PHE A 34 -5.97 -2.77 25.89
CA PHE A 34 -5.86 -1.41 25.35
C PHE A 34 -4.57 -1.17 24.57
N SER A 35 -3.44 -1.71 25.02
CA SER A 35 -2.16 -1.60 24.29
C SER A 35 -2.28 -2.23 22.90
N VAL A 36 -2.85 -3.44 22.85
CA VAL A 36 -3.06 -4.17 21.59
C VAL A 36 -4.00 -3.41 20.64
N VAL A 37 -5.11 -2.89 21.15
CA VAL A 37 -6.07 -2.13 20.33
C VAL A 37 -5.43 -0.85 19.78
N LEU A 38 -4.70 -0.10 20.59
CA LEU A 38 -4.01 1.11 20.13
C LEU A 38 -2.93 0.79 19.10
N LYS A 39 -2.14 -0.27 19.31
CA LYS A 39 -1.14 -0.74 18.34
C LYS A 39 -1.79 -1.15 17.02
N GLY A 40 -2.88 -1.91 17.09
CA GLY A 40 -3.66 -2.32 15.91
C GLY A 40 -4.22 -1.11 15.16
N LEU A 41 -4.82 -0.17 15.86
CA LEU A 41 -5.33 1.07 15.27
C LEU A 41 -4.20 1.88 14.61
N PHE A 42 -3.07 2.02 15.29
CA PHE A 42 -1.90 2.71 14.76
C PHE A 42 -1.41 2.08 13.46
N ILE A 43 -1.30 0.74 13.42
CA ILE A 43 -0.90 0.00 12.22
C ILE A 43 -1.92 0.22 11.09
N VAL A 44 -3.22 0.10 11.36
CA VAL A 44 -4.28 0.31 10.36
C VAL A 44 -4.28 1.73 9.82
N VAL A 45 -4.07 2.73 10.66
CA VAL A 45 -4.00 4.14 10.24
C VAL A 45 -2.79 4.37 9.33
N ILE A 46 -1.62 3.84 9.68
CA ILE A 46 -0.41 4.01 8.86
C ILE A 46 -0.52 3.24 7.56
N LEU A 47 -0.79 1.93 7.63
CA LEU A 47 -0.86 1.09 6.43
C LEU A 47 -2.03 1.49 5.53
N GLY A 48 -3.18 1.80 6.12
CA GLY A 48 -4.34 2.32 5.39
C GLY A 48 -4.06 3.68 4.77
N GLY A 49 -3.39 4.58 5.49
CA GLY A 49 -2.96 5.89 4.96
C GLY A 49 -1.95 5.75 3.83
N MET A 50 -0.97 4.85 3.96
CA MET A 50 -0.01 4.51 2.92
C MET A 50 -0.70 3.90 1.70
N ALA A 51 -1.57 2.92 1.90
CA ALA A 51 -2.33 2.31 0.81
C ALA A 51 -3.21 3.34 0.10
N TRP A 52 -3.85 4.25 0.83
CA TRP A 52 -4.62 5.34 0.26
C TRP A 52 -3.76 6.32 -0.52
N LEU A 53 -2.59 6.70 0.00
CA LEU A 53 -1.64 7.57 -0.68
C LEU A 53 -1.12 6.93 -1.96
N LEU A 54 -0.73 5.65 -1.91
CA LEU A 54 -0.31 4.91 -3.10
C LEU A 54 -1.45 4.75 -4.10
N ARG A 55 -2.67 4.52 -3.61
CA ARG A 55 -3.88 4.44 -4.42
C ARG A 55 -4.26 5.79 -5.04
N PHE A 56 -3.87 6.90 -4.45
CA PHE A 56 -4.02 8.24 -5.02
C PHE A 56 -2.92 8.55 -6.03
N LEU A 57 -1.68 8.22 -5.68
CA LEU A 57 -0.48 8.57 -6.45
C LEU A 57 -0.32 7.72 -7.72
N PHE A 58 -0.66 6.43 -7.63
CA PHE A 58 -0.52 5.42 -8.68
C PHE A 58 -1.85 4.77 -9.08
N GLY A 59 -2.98 5.20 -8.50
CA GLY A 59 -4.29 4.70 -8.92
C GLY A 59 -4.72 5.21 -10.32
N PRO A 60 -5.96 4.93 -10.73
CA PRO A 60 -6.52 5.47 -11.96
C PRO A 60 -6.54 7.00 -11.92
N GLY A 61 -5.78 7.62 -12.82
CA GLY A 61 -5.57 9.06 -12.87
C GLY A 61 -4.53 9.60 -11.88
N GLY A 62 -3.72 8.73 -11.25
CA GLY A 62 -2.65 9.14 -10.34
C GLY A 62 -1.56 9.94 -11.08
N PRO A 63 -1.04 11.03 -10.50
CA PRO A 63 -0.11 11.94 -11.19
C PRO A 63 1.27 11.34 -11.46
N LEU A 64 1.66 10.28 -10.74
CA LEU A 64 2.87 9.51 -10.99
C LEU A 64 2.60 8.19 -11.73
N ARG A 65 1.38 7.99 -12.25
CA ARG A 65 1.10 6.85 -13.13
C ARG A 65 1.62 7.19 -14.53
N ASP A 66 2.59 6.43 -15.01
CA ASP A 66 3.09 6.56 -16.37
C ASP A 66 1.94 6.28 -17.36
N LYS A 67 1.75 7.17 -18.34
CA LYS A 67 0.66 7.09 -19.32
C LYS A 67 0.74 5.85 -20.22
N GLU A 68 1.91 5.23 -20.31
CA GLU A 68 2.15 4.00 -21.08
C GLU A 68 1.42 2.78 -20.51
N PHE A 69 1.02 2.78 -19.22
CA PHE A 69 0.20 1.71 -18.65
C PHE A 69 -1.31 1.86 -18.92
N ASP A 70 -1.73 3.04 -19.39
CA ASP A 70 -3.12 3.33 -19.79
C ASP A 70 -3.35 3.25 -21.30
N GLU A 71 -2.28 3.23 -22.10
CA GLU A 71 -2.40 3.06 -23.54
C GLU A 71 -2.83 1.63 -23.82
N PRO A 72 -3.99 1.42 -24.47
CA PRO A 72 -4.41 0.09 -24.87
C PRO A 72 -3.33 -0.47 -25.79
N ASP A 73 -2.80 -1.64 -25.42
CA ASP A 73 -1.82 -2.38 -26.20
C ASP A 73 -2.27 -2.45 -27.67
N PRO A 74 -1.59 -1.75 -28.59
CA PRO A 74 -1.96 -1.73 -30.01
C PRO A 74 -1.75 -3.09 -30.68
N GLU A 75 -1.14 -4.06 -29.99
CA GLU A 75 -0.90 -5.41 -30.50
C GLU A 75 -1.97 -6.44 -30.13
N LEU A 76 -3.01 -6.08 -29.35
CA LEU A 76 -4.17 -6.95 -29.21
C LEU A 76 -4.99 -6.86 -30.50
N PRO A 77 -4.99 -7.90 -31.36
CA PRO A 77 -5.77 -7.85 -32.58
C PRO A 77 -7.23 -7.62 -32.21
N GLU A 78 -7.82 -6.56 -32.77
CA GLU A 78 -9.26 -6.37 -32.73
C GLU A 78 -9.88 -7.69 -33.14
N LYS A 79 -10.60 -8.31 -32.19
CA LYS A 79 -11.35 -9.52 -32.47
C LYS A 79 -12.48 -9.11 -33.42
N ASP A 80 -12.17 -9.14 -34.71
CA ASP A 80 -13.04 -8.76 -35.80
C ASP A 80 -14.36 -9.52 -35.67
N GLY A 81 -15.37 -8.78 -35.24
CA GLY A 81 -16.75 -9.17 -35.32
C GLY A 81 -17.29 -8.84 -36.69
N LYS A 82 -17.17 -9.75 -37.67
CA LYS A 82 -18.02 -9.77 -38.88
C LYS A 82 -17.90 -11.13 -39.57
N LYS A 83 -18.84 -12.06 -39.36
CA LYS A 83 -20.12 -12.22 -40.08
C LYS A 83 -19.94 -12.69 -41.54
N ASP A 84 -20.67 -13.77 -41.84
CA ASP A 84 -21.20 -14.20 -43.15
C ASP A 84 -20.16 -14.90 -44.07
N ALA A 85 -20.35 -16.05 -44.72
CA ALA A 85 -21.46 -16.98 -44.95
C ALA A 85 -20.85 -18.30 -45.53
N PRO A 86 -21.64 -19.30 -46.02
CA PRO A 86 -21.29 -20.73 -45.97
C PRO A 86 -20.25 -21.17 -47.00
N GLU A 87 -19.38 -22.10 -46.60
CA GLU A 87 -18.45 -22.78 -47.49
C GLU A 87 -19.22 -23.80 -48.34
N ASP A 88 -19.48 -23.42 -49.59
CA ASP A 88 -20.15 -24.24 -50.61
C ASP A 88 -19.26 -25.44 -50.97
N HIS A 89 -19.73 -26.63 -50.63
CA HIS A 89 -19.08 -27.90 -50.91
C HIS A 89 -19.37 -28.34 -52.35
N ASP A 90 -18.79 -27.64 -53.33
CA ASP A 90 -18.72 -28.15 -54.71
C ASP A 90 -17.35 -28.77 -54.97
N ARG A 91 -17.30 -30.11 -54.91
CA ARG A 91 -16.23 -30.93 -55.51
C ARG A 91 -16.86 -32.00 -56.41
N PRO A 92 -16.47 -32.11 -57.70
CA PRO A 92 -16.70 -33.32 -58.49
C PRO A 92 -15.81 -34.48 -58.04
#